data_AF-A0A962R791-F1
#
_entry.id   AF-A0A962R791-F1
#
_cell.length_a   1.000
_cell.length_b   1.000
_cell.length_c   1.000
_cell.angle_alpha   90.00
_cell.angle_beta   90.00
_cell.angle_gamma   90.00
#
_symmetry.space_group_name_H-M   'P 1'
#
loop_
_entity.id
_entity.type
_entity.pdbx_description
1 polymer ?
#
loop_
_entity_poly.entity_id
_entity_poly.type
_entity_poly.pdbx_seq_one_letter_code
_entity_poly.pdbx_strand_id
1 'polypeptide(L)'
;MKAILKAPSKLWSAAHEDLARRHPFAAERVGFFFAKAAVTGDGVLLLLATHYEPVVDEDYVFNPQVGAMIGSEAIRKAMQASYKNHSALIHVHSHGGRGRPEFSATDTSGAAQFVPSFFNAVPGMPHGIVVLSGDSARGLLWTAAESKPRFLTGFVTVGDELRRFGEER
;
A
#
# COMPACT_ATOMS: atom_id res chain seq x y z
N MET A 1 0.08 1.76 -19.68
CA MET A 1 -1.09 2.03 -18.84
C MET A 1 -0.66 2.90 -17.68
N LYS A 2 -1.32 4.04 -17.47
CA LYS A 2 -1.10 4.94 -16.34
C LYS A 2 -1.84 4.36 -15.12
N ALA A 3 -1.22 4.39 -13.95
CA ALA A 3 -1.85 3.91 -12.71
C ALA A 3 -1.62 4.93 -11.58
N ILE A 4 -2.67 5.24 -10.81
CA ILE A 4 -2.60 6.21 -9.71
C ILE A 4 -3.22 5.62 -8.44
N LEU A 5 -2.66 5.96 -7.28
CA LEU A 5 -3.22 5.63 -5.97
C LEU A 5 -3.81 6.87 -5.33
N LYS A 6 -5.08 6.82 -4.95
CA LYS A 6 -5.85 7.90 -4.36
C LYS A 6 -6.33 7.47 -2.99
N ALA A 7 -6.18 8.33 -1.98
CA ALA A 7 -6.71 8.09 -0.64
C ALA A 7 -7.20 9.38 0.02
N PRO A 8 -8.14 9.30 0.98
CA PRO A 8 -8.48 10.43 1.85
C PRO A 8 -7.29 10.94 2.65
N SER A 9 -7.26 12.25 2.95
CA SER A 9 -6.28 12.90 3.85
C SER A 9 -6.10 12.12 5.14
N LYS A 10 -7.21 11.78 5.80
CA LYS A 10 -7.24 11.02 7.06
C LYS A 10 -6.60 9.64 6.95
N LEU A 11 -6.74 8.99 5.79
CA LEU A 11 -6.16 7.67 5.59
C LEU A 11 -4.64 7.74 5.36
N TRP A 12 -4.17 8.77 4.64
CA TRP A 12 -2.74 9.05 4.53
C TRP A 12 -2.14 9.40 5.90
N SER A 13 -2.79 10.28 6.67
CA SER A 13 -2.34 10.66 8.01
C SER A 13 -2.27 9.45 8.94
N ALA A 14 -3.29 8.60 8.97
CA ALA A 14 -3.29 7.39 9.79
C ALA A 14 -2.11 6.45 9.45
N ALA A 15 -1.80 6.28 8.16
CA ALA A 15 -0.65 5.50 7.74
C ALA A 15 0.68 6.16 8.13
N HIS A 16 0.83 7.48 7.95
CA HIS A 16 2.06 8.18 8.36
C HIS A 16 2.29 8.12 9.87
N GLU A 17 1.24 8.34 10.67
CA GLU A 17 1.30 8.27 12.12
C GLU A 17 1.68 6.87 12.61
N ASP A 18 1.08 5.83 12.03
CA ASP A 18 1.43 4.46 12.37
C ASP A 18 2.86 4.09 11.98
N LEU A 19 3.24 4.41 10.74
CA LEU A 19 4.55 4.05 10.20
C LEU A 19 5.70 4.79 10.90
N ALA A 20 5.42 5.91 11.57
CA ALA A 20 6.39 6.65 12.37
C ALA A 20 6.60 6.06 13.78
N ARG A 21 5.77 5.10 14.22
CA ARG A 21 5.92 4.47 15.54
C ARG A 21 7.22 3.68 15.61
N ARG A 22 7.90 3.75 16.76
CA ARG A 22 9.08 2.90 17.00
C ARG A 22 8.68 1.45 17.22
N HIS A 23 9.53 0.52 16.81
CA HIS A 23 9.48 -0.88 17.18
C HIS A 23 10.71 -1.24 18.02
N PRO A 24 10.66 -2.23 18.94
CA PRO A 24 11.82 -2.59 19.76
C PRO A 24 13.05 -3.03 18.96
N PHE A 25 12.86 -3.59 17.77
CA PHE A 25 13.96 -4.11 16.96
C PHE A 25 13.88 -3.84 15.45
N ALA A 26 12.73 -3.42 14.93
CA ALA A 26 12.60 -3.08 13.52
C ALA A 26 12.93 -1.60 13.33
N ALA A 27 13.75 -1.29 12.33
CA ALA A 27 14.09 0.08 11.97
C ALA A 27 12.90 0.80 11.31
N GLU A 28 12.04 0.03 10.64
CA GLU A 28 10.86 0.52 9.95
C GLU A 28 9.60 -0.21 10.42
N ARG A 29 8.46 0.48 10.27
CA ARG A 29 7.14 -0.12 10.38
C ARG A 29 6.58 -0.40 9.00
N VAL A 30 5.66 -1.36 8.95
CA VAL A 30 4.94 -1.74 7.75
C VAL A 30 3.45 -1.86 8.02
N GLY A 31 2.65 -1.67 6.97
CA GLY A 31 1.21 -1.85 6.98
C GLY A 31 0.68 -2.20 5.61
N PHE A 32 -0.64 -2.18 5.47
CA PHE A 32 -1.33 -2.47 4.21
C PHE A 32 -2.41 -1.45 3.93
N PHE A 33 -2.41 -0.89 2.71
CA PHE A 33 -3.61 -0.27 2.16
C PHE A 33 -4.46 -1.29 1.41
N PHE A 34 -5.77 -1.16 1.57
CA PHE A 34 -6.76 -1.92 0.83
C PHE A 34 -7.49 -0.98 -0.14
N ALA A 35 -7.43 -1.29 -1.43
CA ALA A 35 -7.95 -0.41 -2.46
C ALA A 35 -8.97 -1.08 -3.38
N LYS A 36 -9.94 -0.29 -3.85
CA LYS A 36 -10.77 -0.66 -5.01
C LYS A 36 -10.06 -0.21 -6.28
N ALA A 37 -10.18 -1.00 -7.34
CA ALA A 37 -9.61 -0.68 -8.63
C ALA A 37 -10.71 -0.37 -9.64
N ALA A 38 -10.51 0.67 -10.44
CA ALA A 38 -11.35 1.00 -11.58
C ALA A 38 -10.49 1.54 -12.72
N VAL A 39 -10.94 1.37 -13.95
CA VAL A 39 -10.35 2.04 -15.11
C VAL A 39 -11.23 3.22 -15.47
N THR A 40 -10.65 4.41 -15.54
CA THR A 40 -11.34 5.64 -15.92
C THR A 40 -11.63 5.66 -17.42
N GLY A 41 -12.51 6.56 -17.88
CA GLY A 41 -12.85 6.68 -19.31
C GLY A 41 -11.67 7.00 -20.23
N ASP A 42 -10.61 7.61 -19.69
CA ASP A 42 -9.34 7.91 -20.37
C ASP A 42 -8.28 6.79 -20.19
N GLY A 43 -8.66 5.62 -19.64
CA GLY A 43 -7.81 4.43 -19.57
C GLY A 43 -6.77 4.44 -18.43
N VAL A 44 -6.97 5.27 -17.40
CA VAL A 44 -6.12 5.29 -16.19
C VAL A 44 -6.64 4.26 -15.19
N LEU A 45 -5.74 3.40 -14.70
CA LEU A 45 -6.03 2.51 -13.57
C LEU A 45 -6.01 3.31 -12.27
N LEU A 46 -7.18 3.58 -11.71
CA LEU A 46 -7.36 4.24 -10.43
C LEU A 46 -7.47 3.20 -9.32
N LEU A 47 -6.57 3.29 -8.34
CA LEU A 47 -6.69 2.62 -7.06
C LEU A 47 -7.23 3.61 -6.04
N LEU A 48 -8.40 3.35 -5.48
CA LEU A 48 -8.96 4.13 -4.38
C LEU A 48 -8.72 3.36 -3.08
N ALA A 49 -7.76 3.79 -2.28
CA ALA A 49 -7.53 3.25 -0.94
C ALA A 49 -8.74 3.58 -0.06
N THR A 50 -9.31 2.54 0.52
CA THR A 50 -10.52 2.58 1.35
C THR A 50 -10.23 2.27 2.82
N HIS A 51 -9.13 1.56 3.07
CA HIS A 51 -8.75 1.14 4.41
C HIS A 51 -7.24 0.99 4.52
N TYR A 52 -6.74 1.11 5.76
CA TYR A 52 -5.35 0.94 6.14
C TYR A 52 -5.32 0.06 7.39
N GLU A 53 -4.51 -1.00 7.37
CA GLU A 53 -4.25 -1.83 8.54
C GLU A 53 -2.75 -1.83 8.85
N PRO A 54 -2.35 -1.49 10.08
CA PRO A 54 -0.97 -1.65 10.52
C PRO A 54 -0.64 -3.12 10.75
N VAL A 55 0.61 -3.51 10.56
CA VAL A 55 1.08 -4.81 11.06
C VAL A 55 1.31 -4.72 12.57
N VAL A 56 0.72 -5.66 13.31
CA VAL A 56 0.87 -5.75 14.77
C VAL A 56 2.27 -6.19 15.16
N ASP A 57 2.74 -5.75 16.33
CA ASP A 57 4.12 -5.94 16.79
C ASP A 57 4.51 -7.44 16.87
N GLU A 58 3.56 -8.32 17.19
CA GLU A 58 3.78 -9.76 17.31
C GLU A 58 4.06 -10.46 15.97
N ASP A 59 3.69 -9.85 14.85
CA ASP A 59 3.93 -10.41 13.53
C ASP A 59 5.28 -9.97 12.94
N TYR A 60 6.06 -9.13 13.63
CA TYR A 60 7.42 -8.79 13.22
C TYR A 60 8.39 -9.91 13.59
N VAL A 61 9.35 -10.17 12.71
CA VAL A 61 10.41 -11.15 12.92
C VAL A 61 11.73 -10.42 13.08
N PHE A 62 12.49 -10.73 14.13
CA PHE A 62 13.81 -10.16 14.32
C PHE A 62 14.75 -10.63 13.21
N ASN A 63 15.22 -9.69 12.39
CA ASN A 63 16.25 -9.93 11.41
C ASN A 63 17.11 -8.66 11.26
N PRO A 64 18.35 -8.66 11.77
CA PRO A 64 19.20 -7.46 11.75
C PRO A 64 19.73 -7.10 10.34
N GLN A 65 19.47 -7.93 9.32
CA GLN A 65 19.93 -7.70 7.95
C GLN A 65 18.98 -6.80 7.12
N VAL A 66 17.78 -6.52 7.63
CA VAL A 66 16.73 -5.77 6.91
C VAL A 66 16.07 -4.75 7.83
N GLY A 67 15.52 -3.67 7.25
CA GLY A 67 14.88 -2.59 8.02
C GLY A 67 13.61 -3.06 8.76
N ALA A 68 12.84 -3.94 8.12
CA ALA A 68 11.73 -4.64 8.73
C ALA A 68 11.55 -6.03 8.08
N MET A 69 11.15 -7.01 8.87
CA MET A 69 10.71 -8.31 8.39
C MET A 69 9.41 -8.67 9.10
N ILE A 70 8.41 -9.09 8.32
CA ILE A 70 7.14 -9.59 8.84
C ILE A 70 7.02 -11.09 8.57
N GLY A 71 6.39 -11.79 9.49
CA GLY A 71 6.10 -13.21 9.37
C GLY A 71 4.98 -13.50 8.38
N SER A 72 4.84 -14.78 8.02
CA SER A 72 3.76 -15.26 7.16
C SER A 72 2.36 -14.98 7.73
N GLU A 73 2.22 -14.89 9.05
CA GLU A 73 0.95 -14.57 9.70
C GLU A 73 0.44 -13.17 9.36
N ALA A 74 1.30 -12.15 9.28
CA ALA A 74 0.90 -10.81 8.83
C ALA A 74 0.38 -10.84 7.38
N ILE A 75 1.11 -11.52 6.49
CA ILE A 75 0.71 -11.68 5.08
C ILE A 75 -0.64 -12.39 4.99
N ARG A 76 -0.82 -13.48 5.75
CA ARG A 76 -2.06 -14.26 5.77
C ARG A 76 -3.25 -13.42 6.25
N LYS A 77 -3.09 -12.65 7.34
CA LYS A 77 -4.13 -11.75 7.86
C LYS A 77 -4.52 -10.70 6.82
N ALA A 78 -3.54 -10.07 6.18
CA ALA A 78 -3.74 -9.08 5.13
C ALA A 78 -4.45 -9.68 3.90
N MET A 79 -4.05 -10.86 3.45
CA MET A 79 -4.73 -11.58 2.37
C MET A 79 -6.17 -11.96 2.72
N GLN A 80 -6.43 -12.39 3.96
CA GLN A 80 -7.78 -12.70 4.43
C GLN A 80 -8.68 -11.46 4.43
N ALA A 81 -8.16 -10.31 4.88
CA ALA A 81 -8.87 -9.03 4.81
C ALA A 81 -9.14 -8.60 3.36
N SER A 82 -8.16 -8.76 2.47
CA SER A 82 -8.30 -8.47 1.03
C SER A 82 -9.37 -9.34 0.37
N TYR A 83 -9.38 -10.65 0.67
CA TYR A 83 -10.40 -11.58 0.18
C TYR A 83 -11.81 -11.17 0.65
N LYS A 84 -11.98 -10.95 1.95
CA LYS A 84 -13.27 -10.59 2.55
C LYS A 84 -13.84 -9.30 1.94
N ASN A 85 -12.99 -8.33 1.70
CA ASN A 85 -13.39 -7.01 1.19
C ASN A 85 -13.35 -6.90 -0.34
N HIS A 86 -12.89 -7.94 -1.05
CA HIS A 86 -12.60 -7.94 -2.48
C HIS A 86 -11.82 -6.67 -2.89
N SER A 87 -10.63 -6.51 -2.34
CA SER A 87 -9.80 -5.30 -2.53
C SER A 87 -8.37 -5.65 -2.93
N ALA A 88 -7.76 -4.79 -3.74
CA ALA A 88 -6.32 -4.73 -3.92
C ALA A 88 -5.61 -4.67 -2.57
N LEU A 89 -4.45 -5.31 -2.48
CA LEU A 89 -3.56 -5.31 -1.32
C LEU A 89 -2.26 -4.60 -1.67
N ILE A 90 -1.98 -3.50 -0.96
CA ILE A 90 -0.82 -2.66 -1.19
C ILE A 90 0.01 -2.63 0.10
N HIS A 91 1.13 -3.36 0.14
CA HIS A 91 2.08 -3.29 1.26
C HIS A 91 2.71 -1.89 1.31
N VAL A 92 2.81 -1.30 2.49
CA VAL A 92 3.37 0.04 2.65
C VAL A 92 4.36 0.11 3.80
N HIS A 93 5.46 0.84 3.58
CA HIS A 93 6.45 1.20 4.58
C HIS A 93 6.93 2.64 4.36
N SER A 94 7.77 3.17 5.26
CA SER A 94 8.33 4.53 5.11
C SER A 94 9.83 4.57 5.33
N HIS A 95 10.54 5.29 4.45
CA HIS A 95 11.95 5.65 4.62
C HIS A 95 12.12 7.01 5.33
N GLY A 96 11.05 7.62 5.81
CA GLY A 96 11.06 8.97 6.38
C GLY A 96 11.53 10.04 5.40
N GLY A 97 12.05 11.15 5.92
CA GLY A 97 12.59 12.25 5.10
C GLY A 97 11.55 13.02 4.29
N ARG A 98 12.00 13.74 3.26
CA ARG A 98 11.17 14.53 2.33
C ARG A 98 11.58 14.27 0.89
N GLY A 99 10.70 14.58 -0.06
CA GLY A 99 10.89 14.31 -1.48
C GLY A 99 10.56 12.87 -1.85
N ARG A 100 10.64 12.54 -3.15
CA ARG A 100 10.23 11.21 -3.63
C ARG A 100 11.18 10.13 -3.10
N PRO A 101 10.69 9.16 -2.30
CA PRO A 101 11.52 8.06 -1.83
C PRO A 101 11.88 7.10 -2.97
N GLU A 102 12.94 6.32 -2.76
CA GLU A 102 13.37 5.26 -3.66
C GLU A 102 13.28 3.91 -2.93
N PHE A 103 12.91 2.86 -3.66
CA PHE A 103 12.95 1.50 -3.12
C PHE A 103 14.38 1.01 -3.01
N SER A 104 14.68 0.29 -1.94
CA SER A 104 15.92 -0.45 -1.81
C SER A 104 15.92 -1.71 -2.69
N ALA A 105 17.10 -2.30 -2.91
CA ALA A 105 17.21 -3.62 -3.56
C ALA A 105 16.49 -4.71 -2.75
N THR A 106 16.53 -4.61 -1.42
CA THR A 106 15.80 -5.50 -0.51
C THR A 106 14.29 -5.37 -0.68
N ASP A 107 13.76 -4.16 -0.79
CA ASP A 107 12.31 -3.94 -0.94
C ASP A 107 11.81 -4.57 -2.24
N THR A 108 12.51 -4.31 -3.34
CA THR A 108 12.12 -4.80 -4.67
C THR A 108 12.25 -6.31 -4.78
N SER A 109 13.33 -6.90 -4.26
CA SER A 109 13.52 -8.35 -4.27
C SER A 109 12.54 -9.08 -3.35
N GLY A 110 12.27 -8.55 -2.15
CA GLY A 110 11.27 -9.09 -1.24
C GLY A 110 9.86 -9.03 -1.82
N ALA A 111 9.45 -7.87 -2.35
CA ALA A 111 8.14 -7.70 -2.96
C ALA A 111 7.91 -8.62 -4.16
N ALA A 112 8.93 -8.84 -5.00
CA ALA A 112 8.84 -9.77 -6.11
C ALA A 112 8.56 -11.22 -5.67
N GLN A 113 8.88 -11.58 -4.43
CA GLN A 113 8.60 -12.90 -3.87
C GLN A 113 7.19 -13.01 -3.30
N PHE A 114 6.71 -12.00 -2.55
CA PHE A 114 5.44 -12.12 -1.83
C PHE A 114 4.24 -11.51 -2.57
N VAL A 115 4.39 -10.45 -3.37
CA VAL A 115 3.23 -9.80 -4.02
C VAL A 115 2.48 -10.73 -4.98
N PRO A 116 3.15 -11.59 -5.78
CA PRO A 116 2.44 -12.56 -6.62
C PRO A 116 1.49 -13.47 -5.84
N SER A 117 1.80 -13.78 -4.58
CA SER A 117 0.92 -14.60 -3.72
C SER A 117 -0.40 -13.91 -3.39
N PHE A 118 -0.48 -12.57 -3.45
CA PHE A 118 -1.70 -11.82 -3.14
C PHE A 118 -2.83 -12.14 -4.13
N PHE A 119 -2.46 -12.50 -5.37
CA PHE A 119 -3.41 -12.93 -6.39
C PHE A 119 -4.13 -14.24 -6.03
N ASN A 120 -3.61 -15.04 -5.10
CA ASN A 120 -4.34 -16.21 -4.58
C ASN A 120 -5.58 -15.82 -3.77
N ALA A 121 -5.57 -14.64 -3.16
CA ALA A 121 -6.73 -14.11 -2.43
C ALA A 121 -7.72 -13.46 -3.40
N VAL A 122 -7.25 -12.55 -4.26
CA VAL A 122 -8.13 -11.82 -5.19
C VAL A 122 -7.51 -11.72 -6.58
N PRO A 123 -7.64 -12.76 -7.43
CA PRO A 123 -6.94 -12.84 -8.72
C PRO A 123 -7.26 -11.68 -9.69
N GLY A 124 -8.47 -11.11 -9.60
CA GLY A 124 -8.94 -10.04 -10.48
C GLY A 124 -8.56 -8.62 -10.05
N MET A 125 -7.85 -8.45 -8.93
CA MET A 125 -7.42 -7.14 -8.43
C MET A 125 -5.92 -6.92 -8.66
N PRO A 126 -5.48 -5.70 -8.98
CA PRO A 126 -4.07 -5.36 -8.98
C PRO A 126 -3.53 -5.26 -7.55
N HIS A 127 -2.27 -5.62 -7.34
CA HIS A 127 -1.62 -5.69 -6.04
C HIS A 127 -0.26 -4.99 -6.09
N GLY A 128 0.26 -4.50 -4.96
CA GLY A 128 1.46 -3.68 -5.03
C GLY A 128 2.17 -3.40 -3.72
N ILE A 129 3.17 -2.54 -3.85
CA ILE A 129 3.93 -1.98 -2.73
C ILE A 129 4.05 -0.47 -2.88
N VAL A 130 4.14 0.24 -1.77
CA VAL A 130 4.37 1.68 -1.69
C VAL A 130 5.42 1.96 -0.61
N VAL A 131 6.38 2.82 -0.93
CA VAL A 131 7.26 3.44 0.06
C VAL A 131 6.88 4.91 0.19
N LEU A 132 6.70 5.37 1.43
CA LEU A 132 6.36 6.75 1.78
C LEU A 132 7.59 7.51 2.28
N SER A 133 7.65 8.79 1.95
CA SER A 133 8.39 9.80 2.72
C SER A 133 7.40 10.70 3.46
N GLY A 134 7.85 11.74 4.17
CA GLY A 134 6.94 12.64 4.88
C GLY A 134 6.00 13.46 3.98
N ASP A 135 6.30 13.61 2.70
CA ASP A 135 5.51 14.43 1.76
C ASP A 135 5.41 13.85 0.34
N SER A 136 5.85 12.61 0.12
CA SER A 136 5.81 11.96 -1.18
C SER A 136 5.75 10.45 -1.07
N ALA A 137 5.69 9.78 -2.21
CA ALA A 137 5.62 8.33 -2.29
C ALA A 137 6.19 7.80 -3.61
N ARG A 138 6.56 6.52 -3.60
CA ARG A 138 6.86 5.73 -4.79
C ARG A 138 6.19 4.37 -4.66
N GLY A 139 5.69 3.82 -5.76
CA GLY A 139 4.93 2.57 -5.72
C GLY A 139 5.13 1.71 -6.95
N LEU A 140 5.01 0.40 -6.75
CA LEU A 140 5.02 -0.62 -7.79
C LEU A 140 3.72 -1.39 -7.75
N LEU A 141 3.19 -1.72 -8.93
CA LEU A 141 1.91 -2.39 -9.10
C LEU A 141 2.04 -3.57 -10.06
N TRP A 142 1.55 -4.72 -9.63
CA TRP A 142 1.32 -5.93 -10.41
C TRP A 142 -0.14 -5.96 -10.81
N THR A 143 -0.41 -6.27 -12.09
CA THR A 143 -1.78 -6.43 -12.60
C THR A 143 -2.17 -7.89 -12.80
N ALA A 144 -1.20 -8.79 -12.69
CA ALA A 144 -1.35 -10.24 -12.64
C ALA A 144 -0.14 -10.84 -11.90
N ALA A 145 -0.28 -12.03 -11.33
CA ALA A 145 0.80 -12.71 -10.60
C ALA A 145 2.11 -12.79 -11.42
N GLU A 146 1.98 -13.13 -12.71
CA GLU A 146 3.13 -13.40 -13.60
C GLU A 146 3.62 -12.15 -14.34
N SER A 147 3.01 -10.99 -14.07
CA SER A 147 3.36 -9.74 -14.70
C SER A 147 4.56 -9.08 -14.01
N LYS A 148 5.41 -8.41 -14.80
CA LYS A 148 6.40 -7.48 -14.22
C LYS A 148 5.68 -6.28 -13.60
N PRO A 149 6.12 -5.79 -12.44
CA PRO A 149 5.52 -4.61 -11.84
C PRO A 149 5.74 -3.38 -12.71
N ARG A 150 4.82 -2.43 -12.59
CA ARG A 150 4.93 -1.10 -13.19
C ARG A 150 4.88 -0.04 -12.10
N PHE A 151 5.58 1.07 -12.30
CA PHE A 151 5.49 2.18 -11.36
C PHE A 151 4.08 2.79 -11.36
N LEU A 152 3.59 3.09 -10.16
CA LEU A 152 2.51 4.06 -10.00
C LEU A 152 3.02 5.42 -10.52
N THR A 153 2.18 6.06 -11.31
CA THR A 153 2.48 7.33 -11.98
C THR A 153 2.08 8.55 -11.16
N GLY A 154 1.37 8.35 -10.05
CA GLY A 154 0.95 9.43 -9.18
C GLY A 154 0.23 8.94 -7.92
N PHE A 155 0.25 9.82 -6.92
CA PHE A 155 -0.44 9.67 -5.65
C PHE A 155 -1.33 10.89 -5.46
N VAL A 156 -2.56 10.68 -5.01
CA VAL A 156 -3.56 11.73 -4.89
C VAL A 156 -4.15 11.70 -3.49
N THR A 157 -4.11 12.86 -2.83
CA THR A 157 -4.85 13.10 -1.59
C THR A 157 -6.21 13.70 -1.92
N VAL A 158 -7.26 13.11 -1.37
CA VAL A 158 -8.58 13.76 -1.27
C VAL A 158 -8.58 14.50 0.07
N GLY A 159 -8.40 15.81 0.03
CA GLY A 159 -8.43 16.65 1.23
C GLY A 159 -9.81 16.75 1.86
N ASP A 160 -9.88 17.42 3.00
CA ASP A 160 -11.12 17.96 3.55
C ASP A 160 -11.27 19.38 2.92
N GLU A 161 -12.18 19.67 1.98
CA GLU A 161 -13.65 19.60 2.05
C GLU A 161 -14.31 19.28 0.67
N LEU A 162 -15.31 18.40 0.62
CA LEU A 162 -16.41 18.49 -0.35
C LEU A 162 -17.74 18.27 0.38
N ARG A 163 -18.50 19.35 0.53
CA ARG A 163 -19.78 19.38 1.22
C ARG A 163 -20.82 19.96 0.30
N ARG A 164 -21.87 19.20 -0.04
CA ARG A 164 -23.25 19.71 -0.24
C ARG A 164 -24.28 18.62 0.05
N PHE A 165 -25.42 19.06 0.55
CA PHE A 165 -26.45 18.24 1.20
C PHE A 165 -27.81 18.52 0.53
N GLY A 166 -28.63 17.48 0.30
CA GLY A 166 -30.07 17.59 0.02
C GLY A 166 -30.53 18.42 -1.19
N GLU A 167 -29.73 18.61 -2.22
CA GLU A 167 -30.13 19.48 -3.34
C GLU A 167 -31.12 18.77 -4.30
N GLU A 168 -32.37 19.28 -4.37
CA GLU A 168 -33.25 19.20 -5.54
C GLU A 168 -33.27 20.57 -6.26
N ARG A 169 -32.87 20.55 -7.55
CA ARG A 169 -32.79 21.60 -8.59
C ARG A 169 -32.49 23.05 -8.22
#